data_AF-A0A8J6TEC4-F1
#
_entry.id   AF-A0A8J6TEC4-F1
#
_cell.length_a   1.000
_cell.length_b   1.000
_cell.length_c   1.000
_cell.angle_alpha   90.00
_cell.angle_beta   90.00
_cell.angle_gamma   90.00
#
_symmetry.space_group_name_H-M   'P 1'
#
loop_
_entity.id
_entity.type
_entity.pdbx_description
1 polymer ?
#
loop_
_entity_poly.entity_id
_entity_poly.type
_entity_poly.pdbx_seq_one_letter_code
_entity_poly.pdbx_strand_id
1 'polypeptide(L)'
;MGPGVAGECQECNGLHINEDHFLVEILDPETLEPVPPGEVGELVITTLTKEAFPMIRYRTRDLTRMILEPCPCGRTLQRMHRILGRTDDMLIVKGVNVFPTQIESILFEVDGTAPHYRIIVERENHQDRLTVQVEVQESYFFDEMKKQRALIDTIKSRLSSELGIGVAVKLVEEKTLERFEGKGQRVIDKREL
;
A
#
# COMPACT_ATOMS: atom_id res chain seq x y z
N MET A 1 21.69 15.52 -11.66
CA MET A 1 20.50 15.67 -10.80
C MET A 1 20.39 14.41 -9.94
N GLY A 2 20.14 14.57 -8.64
CA GLY A 2 19.86 13.42 -7.75
C GLY A 2 18.52 12.75 -8.11
N PRO A 3 18.24 11.55 -7.58
CA PRO A 3 17.16 10.67 -8.04
C PRO A 3 15.72 11.11 -7.66
N GLY A 4 15.54 12.31 -7.07
CA GLY A 4 14.25 12.72 -6.51
C GLY A 4 13.29 13.27 -7.55
N VAL A 5 12.26 12.51 -7.91
CA VAL A 5 11.11 12.99 -8.72
C VAL A 5 10.30 14.02 -7.93
N ALA A 6 10.09 13.77 -6.64
CA ALA A 6 9.33 14.62 -5.74
C ALA A 6 9.87 14.56 -4.30
N GLY A 7 9.57 15.56 -3.48
CA GLY A 7 10.01 15.63 -2.07
C GLY A 7 9.09 16.44 -1.16
N GLU A 8 9.05 16.10 0.14
CA GLU A 8 8.23 16.82 1.13
C GLU A 8 8.85 18.18 1.46
N CYS A 9 7.99 19.16 1.76
CA CYS A 9 8.40 20.43 2.36
C CYS A 9 8.21 20.39 3.88
N GLN A 10 8.42 21.53 4.55
CA GLN A 10 8.29 21.66 6.01
C GLN A 10 6.86 21.41 6.51
N GLU A 11 5.85 21.47 5.64
CA GLU A 11 4.45 21.17 5.98
C GLU A 11 4.18 19.66 6.09
N CYS A 12 5.09 18.79 5.63
CA CYS A 12 4.94 17.33 5.64
C CYS A 12 3.58 16.83 5.09
N ASN A 13 2.99 17.60 4.15
CA ASN A 13 1.67 17.35 3.60
C ASN A 13 1.76 17.20 2.08
N GLY A 14 2.22 16.03 1.64
CA GLY A 14 2.43 15.71 0.24
C GLY A 14 3.84 16.06 -0.28
N LEU A 15 4.13 15.53 -1.46
CA LEU A 15 5.42 15.60 -2.13
C LEU A 15 5.33 16.60 -3.28
N HIS A 16 6.13 17.66 -3.25
CA HIS A 16 6.26 18.59 -4.37
C HIS A 16 7.03 17.93 -5.52
N ILE A 17 6.45 17.95 -6.71
CA ILE A 17 7.05 17.38 -7.92
C ILE A 17 8.01 18.40 -8.54
N ASN A 18 9.19 17.96 -8.97
CA ASN A 18 10.12 18.79 -9.73
C ASN A 18 9.67 18.90 -11.19
N GLU A 19 8.61 19.69 -11.44
CA GLU A 19 7.95 19.84 -12.74
C GLU A 19 8.86 20.42 -13.83
N ASP A 20 9.93 21.10 -13.45
CA ASP A 20 11.00 21.58 -14.33
C ASP A 20 11.84 20.44 -14.94
N HIS A 21 11.73 19.24 -14.38
CA HIS A 21 12.50 18.06 -14.77
C HIS A 21 11.65 16.86 -15.15
N PHE A 22 10.41 16.81 -14.66
CA PHE A 22 9.50 15.69 -14.87
C PHE A 22 8.10 16.20 -15.22
N LEU A 23 7.56 15.74 -16.34
CA LEU A 23 6.13 15.81 -16.59
C LEU A 23 5.48 14.58 -15.97
N VAL A 24 4.49 14.81 -15.10
CA VAL A 24 3.79 13.78 -14.35
C VAL A 24 2.33 13.70 -14.81
N GLU A 25 1.86 12.48 -15.03
CA GLU A 25 0.47 12.16 -15.32
C GLU A 25 -0.03 11.12 -14.30
N ILE A 26 -1.30 11.21 -13.91
CA ILE A 26 -1.99 10.15 -13.15
C ILE A 26 -3.02 9.52 -14.07
N LEU A 27 -2.80 8.27 -14.45
CA LEU A 27 -3.61 7.56 -15.42
C LEU A 27 -4.34 6.38 -14.79
N ASP A 28 -5.48 6.02 -15.35
CA ASP A 28 -6.09 4.74 -15.04
C ASP A 28 -5.18 3.60 -15.57
N PRO A 29 -4.84 2.60 -14.75
CA PRO A 29 -3.85 1.58 -15.12
C PRO A 29 -4.32 0.63 -16.24
N GLU A 30 -5.63 0.52 -16.46
CA GLU A 30 -6.25 -0.32 -17.48
C GLU A 30 -6.49 0.45 -18.77
N THR A 31 -7.16 1.60 -18.68
CA THR A 31 -7.54 2.39 -19.86
C THR A 31 -6.41 3.29 -20.37
N LEU A 32 -5.43 3.62 -19.52
CA LEU A 32 -4.33 4.54 -19.79
C LEU A 32 -4.76 5.98 -20.11
N GLU A 33 -6.01 6.31 -19.76
CA GLU A 33 -6.55 7.65 -19.84
C GLU A 33 -6.35 8.41 -18.51
N PRO A 34 -6.26 9.75 -18.53
CA PRO A 34 -6.15 10.54 -17.30
C PRO A 34 -7.34 10.32 -16.36
N VAL A 35 -7.05 10.09 -15.08
CA VAL A 35 -8.10 10.03 -14.05
C VAL A 35 -8.62 11.43 -13.73
N PRO A 36 -9.85 11.56 -13.17
CA PRO A 36 -10.34 12.85 -12.69
C PRO A 36 -9.40 13.49 -11.66
N PRO A 37 -9.35 14.84 -11.57
CA PRO A 37 -8.49 15.53 -10.60
C PRO A 37 -8.73 15.06 -9.16
N GLY A 38 -7.65 14.66 -8.48
CA GLY A 38 -7.68 14.19 -7.09
C GLY A 38 -7.98 12.70 -6.92
N GLU A 39 -8.35 11.99 -7.99
CA GLU A 39 -8.54 10.53 -7.95
C GLU A 39 -7.21 9.78 -7.96
N VAL A 40 -7.25 8.55 -7.45
CA VAL A 40 -6.09 7.66 -7.41
C VAL A 40 -5.92 7.00 -8.78
N GLY A 41 -4.68 7.00 -9.28
CA GLY A 41 -4.29 6.28 -10.49
C GLY A 41 -2.80 5.96 -10.49
N GLU A 42 -2.33 5.38 -11.60
CA GLU A 42 -0.94 5.03 -11.83
C GLU A 42 -0.12 6.29 -12.18
N LEU A 43 1.00 6.46 -11.47
CA LEU A 43 1.98 7.49 -11.73
C LEU A 43 2.74 7.19 -13.02
N VAL A 44 2.67 8.11 -13.97
CA VAL A 44 3.38 8.05 -15.23
C VAL A 44 4.29 9.27 -15.35
N ILE A 45 5.55 9.03 -15.73
CA ILE A 45 6.60 10.05 -15.71
C ILE A 45 7.23 10.19 -17.10
N THR A 46 7.38 11.43 -17.54
CA THR A 46 8.23 11.80 -18.68
C THR A 46 9.37 12.68 -18.19
N THR A 47 10.63 12.32 -18.50
CA THR A 47 11.79 13.13 -18.12
C THR A 47 12.02 14.23 -19.15
N LEU A 48 12.11 15.48 -18.71
CA LEU A 48 12.24 16.65 -19.59
C LEU A 48 13.69 17.08 -19.82
N THR A 49 14.57 16.83 -18.86
CA THR A 49 15.95 17.34 -18.85
C THR A 49 17.01 16.23 -18.86
N LYS A 50 16.61 14.96 -18.93
CA LYS A 50 17.53 13.81 -18.87
C LYS A 50 18.00 13.42 -20.26
N GLU A 51 19.30 13.61 -20.53
CA GLU A 51 19.87 13.39 -21.87
C GLU A 51 20.33 11.95 -22.13
N ALA A 52 20.97 11.30 -21.14
CA ALA A 52 21.57 9.98 -21.35
C ALA A 52 20.52 8.85 -21.48
N PHE A 53 19.41 8.97 -20.74
CA PHE A 53 18.33 7.98 -20.71
C PHE A 53 16.99 8.70 -20.51
N PRO A 54 16.48 9.38 -21.56
CA PRO A 54 15.16 9.99 -21.51
C PRO A 54 14.09 8.90 -21.43
N MET A 55 13.08 9.14 -20.62
CA MET A 55 11.90 8.29 -20.47
C MET A 55 10.68 9.09 -20.91
N ILE A 56 9.85 8.51 -21.76
CA ILE A 56 8.61 9.11 -22.26
C ILE A 56 7.46 8.22 -21.80
N ARG A 57 6.51 8.82 -21.07
CA ARG A 57 5.35 8.15 -20.46
C ARG A 57 5.73 6.83 -19.79
N TYR A 58 6.78 6.85 -18.99
CA TYR A 58 7.23 5.69 -18.24
C TYR A 58 6.26 5.37 -17.11
N ARG A 59 5.70 4.16 -17.18
CA ARG A 59 4.79 3.59 -16.20
C ARG A 59 5.54 3.11 -14.97
N THR A 60 5.45 3.84 -13.86
CA THR A 60 6.17 3.45 -12.63
C THR A 60 5.51 2.28 -11.91
N ARG A 61 4.22 2.02 -12.24
CA ARG A 61 3.32 1.12 -11.52
C ARG A 61 2.99 1.59 -10.11
N ASP A 62 3.42 2.77 -9.68
CA ASP A 62 3.07 3.29 -8.36
C ASP A 62 1.69 3.95 -8.41
N LEU A 63 0.89 3.76 -7.37
CA LEU A 63 -0.42 4.39 -7.23
C LEU A 63 -0.33 5.61 -6.33
N THR A 64 -0.84 6.73 -6.82
CA THR A 64 -0.93 7.98 -6.07
C THR A 64 -2.05 8.84 -6.64
N ARG A 65 -2.23 10.03 -6.07
CA ARG A 65 -3.16 11.06 -6.54
C ARG A 65 -2.52 12.43 -6.44
N MET A 66 -3.04 13.37 -7.22
CA MET A 66 -2.67 14.78 -7.10
C MET A 66 -3.40 15.44 -5.92
N ILE A 67 -2.68 16.28 -5.18
CA ILE A 67 -3.25 17.14 -4.15
C ILE A 67 -3.55 18.47 -4.82
N LEU A 68 -4.84 18.84 -4.86
CA LEU A 68 -5.32 19.97 -5.64
C LEU A 68 -5.21 21.30 -4.88
N GLU A 69 -5.14 21.23 -3.55
CA GLU A 69 -5.03 22.41 -2.71
C GLU A 69 -3.64 23.05 -2.88
N PRO A 70 -3.54 24.39 -2.83
CA PRO A 70 -2.25 25.06 -2.72
C PRO A 70 -1.51 24.66 -1.45
N CYS A 71 -0.17 24.61 -1.52
CA CYS A 71 0.64 24.35 -0.33
C CYS A 71 0.85 25.63 0.50
N PRO A 72 0.68 25.60 1.83
CA PRO A 72 0.98 26.74 2.70
C PRO A 72 2.44 27.22 2.62
N CYS A 73 3.38 26.38 2.19
CA CYS A 73 4.79 26.77 2.06
C CYS A 73 5.07 27.78 0.93
N GLY A 74 4.07 28.12 0.12
CA GLY A 74 4.15 29.12 -0.94
C GLY A 74 4.73 28.62 -2.27
N ARG A 75 5.22 27.37 -2.36
CA ARG A 75 5.62 26.76 -3.63
C ARG A 75 4.40 26.54 -4.52
N THR A 76 4.56 26.83 -5.81
CA THR A 76 3.54 26.64 -6.85
C THR A 76 3.61 25.27 -7.51
N LEU A 77 4.63 24.47 -7.20
CA LEU A 77 4.79 23.13 -7.74
C LEU A 77 3.64 22.23 -7.31
N GLN A 78 3.12 21.46 -8.26
CA GLN A 78 2.12 20.44 -8.01
C GLN A 78 2.59 19.47 -6.92
N ARG A 79 1.63 18.99 -6.15
CA ARG A 79 1.87 18.02 -5.08
C ARG A 79 1.20 16.71 -5.41
N MET A 80 1.91 15.61 -5.20
CA MET A 80 1.34 14.27 -5.17
C MET A 80 1.25 13.77 -3.73
N HIS A 81 0.30 12.87 -3.51
CA HIS A 81 0.25 12.11 -2.27
C HIS A 81 1.43 11.12 -2.20
N ARG A 82 1.70 10.60 -1.00
CA ARG A 82 2.59 9.46 -0.84
C ARG A 82 2.09 8.26 -1.65
N ILE A 83 3.02 7.45 -2.14
CA ILE A 83 2.68 6.23 -2.88
C ILE A 83 1.85 5.31 -1.99
N LEU A 84 0.63 5.01 -2.46
CA LEU A 84 -0.35 4.21 -1.75
C LEU A 84 -0.04 2.71 -1.90
N GLY A 85 0.54 2.32 -3.02
CA GLY A 85 0.85 0.94 -3.37
C GLY A 85 1.37 0.87 -4.79
N ARG A 86 1.49 -0.35 -5.33
CA ARG A 86 1.82 -0.55 -6.74
C ARG A 86 0.76 -1.38 -7.44
N THR A 87 0.56 -1.14 -8.74
CA THR A 87 -0.42 -1.84 -9.57
C THR A 87 -0.05 -3.31 -9.78
N ASP A 88 1.23 -3.66 -9.71
CA ASP A 88 1.72 -5.05 -9.75
C ASP A 88 1.58 -5.79 -8.41
N ASP A 89 1.47 -5.07 -7.29
CA ASP A 89 1.30 -5.64 -5.95
C ASP A 89 -0.19 -5.68 -5.49
N MET A 90 -1.12 -5.26 -6.34
CA MET A 90 -2.55 -5.14 -6.03
C MET A 90 -3.25 -6.51 -6.00
N LEU A 91 -4.06 -6.76 -4.97
CA LEU A 91 -4.90 -7.95 -4.87
C LEU A 91 -6.36 -7.61 -5.11
N ILE A 92 -7.00 -8.26 -6.07
CA ILE A 92 -8.45 -8.18 -6.24
C ILE A 92 -9.08 -9.29 -5.41
N VAL A 93 -9.81 -8.95 -4.35
CA VAL A 93 -10.48 -9.92 -3.47
C VAL A 93 -11.96 -9.57 -3.39
N LYS A 94 -12.84 -10.50 -3.80
CA LYS A 94 -14.30 -10.26 -3.85
C LYS A 94 -14.69 -8.99 -4.64
N GLY A 95 -13.94 -8.67 -5.70
CA GLY A 95 -14.17 -7.49 -6.53
C GLY A 95 -13.70 -6.16 -5.93
N VAL A 96 -12.98 -6.19 -4.79
CA VAL A 96 -12.41 -5.01 -4.15
C VAL A 96 -10.88 -5.02 -4.32
N ASN A 97 -10.31 -3.86 -4.64
CA ASN A 97 -8.87 -3.66 -4.73
C ASN A 97 -8.28 -3.52 -3.33
N VAL A 98 -7.35 -4.42 -2.99
CA VAL A 98 -6.68 -4.48 -1.69
C VAL A 98 -5.19 -4.29 -1.89
N PHE A 99 -4.62 -3.27 -1.25
CA PHE A 99 -3.18 -3.03 -1.26
C PHE A 99 -2.52 -3.59 0.01
N PRO A 100 -1.45 -4.40 -0.10
CA PRO A 100 -0.73 -4.92 1.06
C PRO A 100 -0.23 -3.83 2.04
N THR A 101 0.05 -2.63 1.53
CA THR A 101 0.46 -1.44 2.29
C THR A 101 -0.65 -0.88 3.18
N GLN A 102 -1.92 -0.99 2.78
CA GLN A 102 -3.05 -0.61 3.64
C GLN A 102 -3.15 -1.55 4.85
N ILE A 103 -3.00 -2.85 4.62
CA ILE A 103 -2.97 -3.86 5.68
C ILE A 103 -1.79 -3.59 6.62
N GLU A 104 -0.60 -3.29 6.09
CA GLU A 104 0.58 -2.94 6.87
C GLU A 104 0.35 -1.75 7.80
N SER A 105 -0.22 -0.67 7.27
CA SER A 105 -0.48 0.56 8.03
C SER A 105 -1.43 0.30 9.19
N ILE A 106 -2.50 -0.48 8.96
CA ILE A 106 -3.47 -0.85 9.99
C ILE A 106 -2.82 -1.71 11.07
N LEU A 107 -1.99 -2.69 10.69
CA LEU A 107 -1.31 -3.55 11.66
C LEU A 107 -0.32 -2.75 12.51
N PHE A 108 0.41 -1.81 11.90
CA PHE A 108 1.36 -0.95 12.60
C PHE A 108 0.69 -0.06 13.66
N GLU A 109 -0.57 0.32 13.48
CA GLU A 109 -1.34 1.11 14.45
C GLU A 109 -1.94 0.30 15.61
N VAL A 110 -1.86 -1.04 15.57
CA VAL A 110 -2.43 -1.91 16.62
C VAL A 110 -1.32 -2.39 17.55
N ASP A 111 -1.39 -1.94 18.80
CA ASP A 111 -0.48 -2.36 19.87
C ASP A 111 -0.50 -3.89 20.09
N GLY A 112 0.69 -4.48 20.22
CA GLY A 112 0.86 -5.91 20.48
C GLY A 112 1.09 -6.78 19.23
N THR A 113 1.08 -6.18 18.04
CA THR A 113 1.51 -6.87 16.81
C THR A 113 3.02 -6.72 16.61
N ALA A 114 3.67 -7.80 16.17
CA ALA A 114 5.06 -7.78 15.73
C ALA A 114 5.14 -7.25 14.29
N PRO A 115 6.30 -6.76 13.81
CA PRO A 115 6.44 -6.16 12.48
C PRO A 115 6.26 -7.14 11.31
N HIS A 116 6.02 -8.42 11.60
CA HIS A 116 5.93 -9.47 10.60
C HIS A 116 4.49 -9.97 10.44
N TYR A 117 4.03 -9.93 9.20
CA TYR A 117 2.73 -10.42 8.80
C TYR A 117 2.81 -11.10 7.44
N ARG A 118 1.80 -11.92 7.15
CA ARG A 118 1.64 -12.61 5.87
C ARG A 118 0.18 -12.58 5.44
N ILE A 119 -0.05 -12.16 4.21
CA ILE A 119 -1.35 -12.13 3.56
C ILE A 119 -1.48 -13.40 2.73
N ILE A 120 -2.55 -14.15 2.94
CA ILE A 120 -2.87 -15.35 2.18
C ILE A 120 -4.21 -15.10 1.51
N VAL A 121 -4.24 -15.21 0.19
CA VAL A 121 -5.48 -15.19 -0.60
C VAL A 121 -5.71 -16.60 -1.08
N GLU A 122 -6.89 -17.15 -0.82
CA GLU A 122 -7.28 -18.49 -1.24
C GLU A 122 -8.74 -18.50 -1.69
N ARG A 123 -9.13 -19.53 -2.45
CA ARG A 123 -10.52 -19.72 -2.87
C ARG A 123 -11.11 -20.93 -2.15
N GLU A 124 -12.11 -20.69 -1.30
CA GLU A 124 -12.87 -21.75 -0.60
C GLU A 124 -14.34 -21.66 -1.02
N ASN A 125 -14.93 -22.79 -1.43
CA ASN A 125 -16.35 -22.86 -1.84
C ASN A 125 -16.76 -21.78 -2.86
N HIS A 126 -15.91 -21.52 -3.86
CA HIS A 126 -16.09 -20.48 -4.88
C HIS A 126 -16.09 -19.03 -4.37
N GLN A 127 -15.68 -18.80 -3.12
CA GLN A 127 -15.51 -17.46 -2.57
C GLN A 127 -14.04 -17.20 -2.23
N ASP A 128 -13.58 -16.00 -2.56
CA ASP A 128 -12.24 -15.57 -2.18
C ASP A 128 -12.20 -15.34 -0.65
N ARG A 129 -11.19 -15.89 0.00
CA ARG A 129 -10.92 -15.71 1.43
C ARG A 129 -9.56 -15.03 1.60
N LEU A 130 -9.56 -13.88 2.28
CA LEU A 130 -8.37 -13.15 2.67
C LEU A 130 -8.03 -13.47 4.12
N THR A 131 -6.88 -14.07 4.35
CA THR A 131 -6.35 -14.41 5.68
C THR A 131 -5.08 -13.61 5.95
N VAL A 132 -5.06 -12.83 7.03
CA VAL A 132 -3.87 -12.12 7.50
C VAL A 132 -3.31 -12.85 8.72
N GLN A 133 -2.12 -13.41 8.56
CA GLN A 133 -1.33 -13.99 9.65
C GLN A 133 -0.46 -12.90 10.26
N VAL A 134 -0.52 -12.74 11.58
CA VAL A 134 0.20 -11.70 12.32
C VAL A 134 1.04 -12.36 13.40
N GLU A 135 2.33 -12.08 13.42
CA GLU A 135 3.19 -12.50 14.54
C GLU A 135 2.84 -11.67 15.78
N VAL A 136 2.77 -12.35 16.92
CA VAL A 136 2.58 -11.71 18.23
C VAL A 136 3.72 -12.09 19.15
N GLN A 137 4.04 -11.20 20.08
CA GLN A 137 5.07 -11.46 21.09
C GLN A 137 4.71 -12.69 21.94
N GLU A 138 5.72 -13.44 22.39
CA GLU A 138 5.52 -14.63 23.25
C GLU A 138 4.66 -14.34 24.49
N SER A 139 4.70 -13.12 25.01
CA SER A 139 3.87 -12.65 26.13
C SER A 139 2.36 -12.78 25.88
N TYR A 140 1.92 -12.71 24.61
CA TYR A 140 0.52 -12.93 24.23
C TYR A 140 0.17 -14.41 24.06
N PHE A 141 1.15 -15.30 23.88
CA PHE A 141 0.93 -16.72 23.63
C PHE A 141 0.70 -17.52 24.91
N PHE A 142 1.33 -17.13 26.02
CA PHE A 142 1.46 -17.99 27.18
C PHE A 142 0.34 -17.94 28.23
N ASP A 143 -0.57 -16.94 28.29
CA ASP A 143 -1.54 -16.94 29.41
C ASP A 143 -2.90 -16.24 29.25
N GLU A 144 -3.27 -15.69 28.08
CA GLU A 144 -4.50 -14.89 27.99
C GLU A 144 -5.28 -15.09 26.70
N MET A 145 -5.97 -16.24 26.55
CA MET A 145 -6.93 -16.47 25.46
C MET A 145 -7.92 -15.31 25.27
N LYS A 146 -8.29 -14.63 26.37
CA LYS A 146 -9.14 -13.42 26.32
C LYS A 146 -8.44 -12.25 25.60
N LYS A 147 -7.16 -11.99 25.86
CA LYS A 147 -6.40 -10.93 25.19
C LYS A 147 -6.12 -11.26 23.74
N GLN A 148 -5.80 -12.51 23.42
CA GLN A 148 -5.65 -12.98 22.03
C GLN A 148 -6.92 -12.76 21.22
N ARG A 149 -8.08 -13.15 21.77
CA ARG A 149 -9.37 -12.96 21.11
C ARG A 149 -9.70 -11.48 20.91
N ALA A 150 -9.48 -10.65 21.93
CA ALA A 150 -9.69 -9.21 21.83
C ALA A 150 -8.80 -8.55 20.76
N LEU A 151 -7.54 -8.98 20.64
CA LEU A 151 -6.62 -8.52 19.59
C LEU A 151 -7.09 -8.93 18.20
N ILE A 152 -7.47 -10.20 18.01
CA ILE A 152 -8.04 -10.71 16.75
C ILE A 152 -9.28 -9.90 16.36
N ASP A 153 -10.22 -9.70 17.28
CA ASP A 153 -11.46 -8.99 17.02
C ASP A 153 -11.19 -7.51 16.66
N THR A 154 -10.19 -6.88 17.29
CA THR A 154 -9.77 -5.51 17.01
C THR A 154 -9.15 -5.39 15.62
N ILE A 155 -8.18 -6.24 15.28
CA ILE A 155 -7.52 -6.24 13.97
C ILE A 155 -8.56 -6.52 12.87
N LYS A 156 -9.42 -7.54 13.08
CA LYS A 156 -10.47 -7.91 12.13
C LYS A 156 -11.45 -6.77 11.88
N SER A 157 -11.87 -6.09 12.94
CA SER A 157 -12.79 -4.95 12.83
C SER A 157 -12.17 -3.80 12.02
N ARG A 158 -10.93 -3.40 12.34
CA ARG A 158 -10.23 -2.34 11.61
C ARG A 158 -9.99 -2.69 10.15
N LEU A 159 -9.47 -3.89 9.87
CA LEU A 159 -9.23 -4.36 8.51
C LEU A 159 -10.52 -4.41 7.69
N SER A 160 -11.62 -4.90 8.28
CA SER A 160 -12.90 -4.99 7.57
C SER A 160 -13.51 -3.60 7.30
N SER A 161 -13.32 -2.66 8.22
CA SER A 161 -13.78 -1.28 8.06
C SER A 161 -13.02 -0.55 6.95
N GLU A 162 -11.69 -0.69 6.92
CA GLU A 162 -10.85 0.03 5.95
C GLU A 162 -10.89 -0.60 4.55
N LEU A 163 -10.88 -1.94 4.47
CA LEU A 163 -10.88 -2.65 3.19
C LEU A 163 -12.28 -2.89 2.63
N GLY A 164 -13.34 -2.70 3.43
CA GLY A 164 -14.73 -2.96 3.01
C GLY A 164 -15.08 -4.43 2.78
N ILE A 165 -14.19 -5.37 3.13
CA ILE A 165 -14.40 -6.82 2.98
C ILE A 165 -14.09 -7.57 4.28
N GLY A 166 -14.76 -8.69 4.49
CA GLY A 166 -14.47 -9.55 5.64
C GLY A 166 -13.09 -10.21 5.53
N VAL A 167 -12.24 -9.97 6.54
CA VAL A 167 -10.88 -10.53 6.63
C VAL A 167 -10.81 -11.57 7.76
N ALA A 168 -10.14 -12.70 7.52
CA ALA A 168 -9.78 -13.65 8.55
C ALA A 168 -8.41 -13.26 9.16
N VAL A 169 -8.28 -13.31 10.48
CA VAL A 169 -7.02 -12.98 11.18
C VAL A 169 -6.58 -14.19 11.96
N LYS A 170 -5.30 -14.56 11.83
CA LYS A 170 -4.68 -15.66 12.58
C LYS A 170 -3.42 -15.16 13.27
N LEU A 171 -3.36 -15.32 14.59
CA LEU A 171 -2.13 -15.07 15.34
C LEU A 171 -1.19 -16.27 15.14
N VAL A 172 0.09 -15.98 14.92
CA VAL A 172 1.16 -16.98 14.83
C VAL A 172 2.26 -16.61 15.82
N GLU A 173 3.01 -17.63 16.27
CA GLU A 173 4.12 -17.41 17.21
C GLU A 173 5.20 -16.55 16.56
N GLU A 174 5.90 -15.76 17.38
CA GLU A 174 7.01 -14.94 16.93
C GLU A 174 8.05 -15.79 16.18
N LYS A 175 8.59 -15.28 15.07
CA LYS A 175 9.64 -15.93 14.25
C LYS A 175 9.20 -17.23 13.55
N THR A 176 7.90 -17.49 13.42
CA THR A 176 7.39 -18.64 12.64
C THR A 176 7.12 -18.32 11.18
N LEU A 177 6.99 -17.04 10.81
CA LEU A 177 6.90 -16.64 9.41
C LEU A 177 8.32 -16.61 8.80
N GLU A 178 8.46 -17.10 7.57
CA GLU A 178 9.73 -17.02 6.87
C GLU A 178 10.15 -15.56 6.72
N ARG A 179 11.38 -15.29 7.15
CA ARG A 179 11.98 -13.97 7.04
C ARG A 179 12.55 -13.82 5.64
N PHE A 180 12.03 -12.87 4.88
CA PHE A 180 12.53 -12.57 3.55
C PHE A 180 13.49 -11.37 3.61
N GLU A 181 14.65 -11.47 2.98
CA GLU A 181 15.52 -10.31 2.74
C GLU A 181 14.94 -9.48 1.58
N GLY A 182 14.46 -8.26 1.87
CA GLY A 182 13.92 -7.30 0.88
C GLY A 182 12.39 -7.16 0.87
N LYS A 183 11.81 -6.62 -0.21
CA LYS A 183 10.35 -6.59 -0.51
C LYS A 183 9.79 -8.01 -0.81
N GLY A 184 10.31 -9.04 -0.16
CA GLY A 184 9.93 -10.43 -0.39
C GLY A 184 8.44 -10.65 -0.09
N GLN A 185 7.78 -11.40 -0.98
CA GLN A 185 6.34 -11.69 -1.03
C GLN A 185 5.71 -11.91 0.36
N ARG A 186 5.20 -10.84 0.96
CA ARG A 186 4.28 -10.92 2.11
C ARG A 186 2.92 -11.47 1.70
N VAL A 187 2.68 -11.60 0.40
CA VAL A 187 1.44 -12.07 -0.20
C VAL A 187 1.66 -13.45 -0.80
N ILE A 188 0.82 -14.41 -0.40
CA ILE A 188 0.70 -15.74 -1.00
C ILE A 188 -0.68 -15.83 -1.63
N ASP A 189 -0.74 -15.84 -2.96
CA ASP A 189 -1.97 -16.11 -3.70
C ASP A 189 -2.04 -17.60 -4.05
N LYS A 190 -2.98 -18.31 -3.43
CA LYS A 190 -3.26 -19.74 -3.62
C LYS A 190 -4.49 -19.98 -4.49
N ARG A 191 -5.03 -18.96 -5.15
CA ARG A 191 -6.13 -19.15 -6.09
C ARG A 191 -5.60 -19.90 -7.31
N GLU A 192 -6.13 -21.07 -7.60
CA GLU A 192 -5.93 -21.70 -8.89
C GLU A 192 -6.65 -20.86 -9.96
N LEU A 193 -5.91 -20.42 -10.97
CA LEU A 193 -6.42 -19.69 -12.14
C LEU A 193 -7.14 -20.63 -13.11
#